data_AF-A0A9E5T115-F1
#
_entry.id   AF-A0A9E5T115-F1
#
_cell.length_a   1.000
_cell.length_b   1.000
_cell.length_c   1.000
_cell.angle_alpha   90.00
_cell.angle_beta   90.00
_cell.angle_gamma   90.00
#
_symmetry.space_group_name_H-M   'P 1'
#
loop_
_entity.id
_entity.type
_entity.pdbx_description
1 polymer ?
#
loop_
_entity_poly.entity_id
_entity_poly.type
_entity_poly.pdbx_seq_one_letter_code
_entity_poly.pdbx_strand_id
1 'polypeptide(L)'
;MSNTGVNENLLRQIDAIELPERIMAWKEAMRSAPWKLYADREKYTVESWRETEGEDLQIRRAKLIKKILDNIEIAIHDYDVIAGRPTPGVIGTCTSIDVCGDYIPDIWEDKGEINLTMNADAGIDREGLEILRESARLFGGKTAPEMTTKAWAAVYGTWPKDVTDAKIKDPTLDAGIFGQTTSVLMWGKILSKGLGSFIKEARAHISAFVDERDPDVSKLYFWQSAVITCGAVINHAHRYAALAEEMASNA
;
A
#
# COMPACT_ATOMS: atom_id res chain seq x y z
N MET A 1 -9.22 33.86 -33.39
CA MET A 1 -8.25 33.45 -32.34
C MET A 1 -9.09 33.01 -31.15
N SER A 2 -8.99 31.75 -30.75
CA SER A 2 -9.83 31.18 -29.68
C SER A 2 -9.50 31.84 -28.34
N ASN A 3 -10.47 32.53 -27.76
CA ASN A 3 -10.40 33.02 -26.39
C ASN A 3 -10.47 31.79 -25.47
N THR A 4 -9.30 31.31 -25.02
CA THR A 4 -9.18 30.06 -24.25
C THR A 4 -9.80 30.15 -22.85
N GLY A 5 -10.30 31.33 -22.43
CA GLY A 5 -10.79 31.58 -21.07
C GLY A 5 -9.68 31.51 -20.02
N VAL A 6 -8.42 31.41 -20.45
CA VAL A 6 -7.26 31.29 -19.58
C VAL A 6 -6.90 32.66 -19.03
N ASN A 7 -6.80 32.77 -17.72
CA ASN A 7 -6.39 33.99 -17.04
C ASN A 7 -4.85 34.14 -17.12
N GLU A 8 -4.35 34.80 -18.16
CA GLU A 8 -2.90 35.01 -18.37
C GLU A 8 -2.22 35.75 -17.21
N ASN A 9 -2.93 36.64 -16.52
CA ASN A 9 -2.38 37.33 -15.35
C ASN A 9 -2.18 36.37 -14.18
N LEU A 10 -3.12 35.46 -13.94
CA LEU A 10 -2.97 34.42 -12.92
C LEU A 10 -1.81 33.48 -13.26
N LEU A 11 -1.63 33.10 -14.53
CA LEU A 11 -0.48 32.29 -14.94
C LEU A 11 0.84 33.00 -14.65
N ARG A 12 0.97 34.29 -15.02
CA ARG A 12 2.18 35.08 -14.69
C ARG A 12 2.41 35.19 -13.18
N GLN A 13 1.33 35.30 -12.39
CA GLN A 13 1.44 35.29 -10.93
C GLN A 13 1.96 33.95 -10.41
N ILE A 14 1.45 32.82 -10.92
CA ILE A 14 1.90 31.47 -10.58
C ILE A 14 3.37 31.27 -10.97
N ASP A 15 3.76 31.69 -12.17
CA ASP A 15 5.14 31.57 -12.67
C ASP A 15 6.13 32.43 -11.88
N ALA A 16 5.66 33.53 -11.29
CA ALA A 16 6.47 34.41 -10.44
C ALA A 16 6.52 33.98 -8.98
N ILE A 17 5.86 32.88 -8.58
CA ILE A 17 5.91 32.40 -7.19
C ILE A 17 7.32 31.91 -6.88
N GLU A 18 7.98 32.59 -5.94
CA GLU A 18 9.20 32.09 -5.33
C GLU A 18 8.87 31.00 -4.31
N LEU A 19 9.53 29.85 -4.44
CA LEU A 19 9.34 28.74 -3.53
C LEU A 19 10.00 29.06 -2.18
N PRO A 20 9.29 28.90 -1.04
CA PRO A 20 9.87 29.09 0.28
C PRO A 20 11.07 28.16 0.50
N GLU A 21 12.00 28.56 1.38
CA GLU A 21 13.20 27.79 1.73
C GLU A 21 12.88 26.33 2.08
N ARG A 22 11.81 26.10 2.85
CA ARG A 22 11.30 24.76 3.17
C ARG A 22 11.02 23.89 1.94
N ILE A 23 10.36 24.46 0.93
CA ILE A 23 10.02 23.74 -0.30
C ILE A 23 11.26 23.51 -1.15
N MET A 24 12.19 24.45 -1.16
CA MET A 24 13.49 24.28 -1.80
C MET A 24 14.31 23.16 -1.14
N ALA A 25 14.30 23.08 0.20
CA ALA A 25 14.93 21.99 0.95
C ALA A 25 14.30 20.62 0.61
N TRP A 26 12.96 20.53 0.54
CA TRP A 26 12.29 19.31 0.09
C TRP A 26 12.69 18.91 -1.34
N LYS A 27 12.72 19.88 -2.26
CA LYS A 27 13.11 19.65 -3.65
C LYS A 27 14.53 19.13 -3.78
N GLU A 28 15.46 19.68 -2.99
CA GLU A 28 16.85 19.22 -2.95
C GLU A 28 16.98 17.83 -2.35
N ALA A 29 16.26 17.56 -1.25
CA ALA A 29 16.19 16.23 -0.64
C ALA A 29 15.64 15.19 -1.62
N MET A 30 14.60 15.50 -2.37
CA MET A 30 14.04 14.59 -3.39
C MET A 30 15.03 14.32 -4.53
N ARG A 31 15.81 15.32 -4.95
CA ARG A 31 16.81 15.15 -6.03
C ARG A 31 18.03 14.35 -5.62
N SER A 32 18.41 14.45 -4.34
CA SER A 32 19.59 13.78 -3.79
C SER A 32 19.29 12.41 -3.19
N ALA A 33 18.02 12.11 -2.88
CA ALA A 33 17.63 10.84 -2.28
C ALA A 33 17.90 9.66 -3.22
N PRO A 34 18.58 8.60 -2.74
CA PRO A 34 18.72 7.37 -3.51
C PRO A 34 17.37 6.63 -3.59
N TRP A 35 17.24 5.77 -4.59
CA TRP A 35 16.15 4.79 -4.62
C TRP A 35 16.37 3.78 -3.51
N LYS A 36 15.33 3.54 -2.70
CA LYS A 36 15.38 2.58 -1.60
C LYS A 36 14.18 1.65 -1.62
N LEU A 37 14.46 0.36 -1.42
CA LEU A 37 13.44 -0.67 -1.24
C LEU A 37 13.35 -1.03 0.25
N TYR A 38 12.17 -0.89 0.82
CA TYR A 38 11.89 -1.18 2.23
C TYR A 38 11.24 -2.56 2.38
N ALA A 39 11.91 -3.44 3.13
CA ALA A 39 11.46 -4.81 3.36
C ALA A 39 10.53 -4.96 4.59
N ASP A 40 10.46 -3.97 5.48
CA ASP A 40 9.74 -4.07 6.76
C ASP A 40 8.27 -4.44 6.62
N ARG A 41 7.61 -3.96 5.55
CA ARG A 41 6.23 -4.36 5.25
C ARG A 41 6.12 -5.88 5.15
N GLU A 42 7.02 -6.53 4.43
CA GLU A 42 6.98 -7.98 4.20
C GLU A 42 7.29 -8.79 5.45
N LYS A 43 8.14 -8.27 6.34
CA LYS A 43 8.36 -8.87 7.67
C LYS A 43 7.05 -8.99 8.44
N TYR A 44 6.31 -7.90 8.58
CA TYR A 44 5.03 -7.89 9.29
C TYR A 44 3.92 -8.64 8.55
N THR A 45 3.95 -8.63 7.22
CA THR A 45 3.07 -9.44 6.37
C THR A 45 3.23 -10.93 6.68
N VAL A 46 4.47 -11.44 6.67
CA VAL A 46 4.78 -12.85 6.97
C VAL A 46 4.38 -13.21 8.40
N GLU A 47 4.76 -12.39 9.38
CA GLU A 47 4.39 -12.60 10.79
C GLU A 47 2.88 -12.70 10.97
N SER A 48 2.13 -11.70 10.50
CA SER A 48 0.67 -11.69 10.64
C SER A 48 0.01 -12.84 9.90
N TRP A 49 0.54 -13.24 8.74
CA TRP A 49 -0.07 -14.32 7.97
C TRP A 49 0.05 -15.66 8.69
N ARG A 50 1.20 -15.91 9.33
CA ARG A 50 1.43 -17.11 10.16
C ARG A 50 0.61 -17.09 11.44
N GLU A 51 0.53 -15.95 12.12
CA GLU A 51 -0.24 -15.78 13.37
C GLU A 51 -1.75 -16.01 13.21
N THR A 52 -2.26 -15.88 11.98
CA THR A 52 -3.71 -15.90 11.68
C THR A 52 -4.13 -17.12 10.87
N GLU A 53 -3.31 -18.17 10.81
CA GLU A 53 -3.69 -19.43 10.18
C GLU A 53 -4.94 -20.03 10.83
N GLY A 54 -5.89 -20.47 10.00
CA GLY A 54 -7.19 -21.01 10.44
C GLY A 54 -8.31 -19.96 10.56
N GLU A 55 -8.00 -18.66 10.46
CA GLU A 55 -9.03 -17.61 10.45
C GLU A 55 -9.60 -17.35 9.04
N ASP A 56 -10.78 -16.70 8.99
CA ASP A 56 -11.40 -16.25 7.73
C ASP A 56 -10.47 -15.27 6.98
N LEU A 57 -10.42 -15.41 5.65
CA LEU A 57 -9.51 -14.63 4.80
C LEU A 57 -9.67 -13.12 4.97
N GLN A 58 -10.89 -12.61 5.17
CA GLN A 58 -11.13 -11.18 5.35
C GLN A 58 -10.51 -10.68 6.66
N ILE A 59 -10.68 -11.46 7.74
CA ILE A 59 -10.10 -11.16 9.05
C ILE A 59 -8.57 -11.20 8.98
N ARG A 60 -8.00 -12.21 8.31
CA ARG A 60 -6.55 -12.32 8.10
C ARG A 60 -5.99 -11.11 7.38
N ARG A 61 -6.63 -10.65 6.30
CA ARG A 61 -6.24 -9.44 5.56
C ARG A 61 -6.34 -8.18 6.43
N ALA A 62 -7.38 -8.04 7.23
CA ALA A 62 -7.55 -6.90 8.14
C ALA A 62 -6.47 -6.87 9.25
N LYS A 63 -6.16 -8.03 9.84
CA LYS A 63 -5.10 -8.17 10.84
C LYS A 63 -3.71 -7.94 10.25
N LEU A 64 -3.47 -8.38 9.01
CA LEU A 64 -2.23 -8.11 8.28
C LEU A 64 -2.00 -6.61 8.11
N ILE A 65 -3.01 -5.86 7.62
CA ILE A 65 -2.91 -4.40 7.51
C ILE A 65 -2.68 -3.76 8.89
N LYS A 66 -3.37 -4.22 9.93
CA LYS A 66 -3.16 -3.75 11.30
C LYS A 66 -1.71 -3.97 11.75
N LYS A 67 -1.17 -5.18 11.60
CA LYS A 67 0.19 -5.53 12.00
C LYS A 67 1.21 -4.66 11.27
N ILE A 68 1.05 -4.46 9.97
CA ILE A 68 1.92 -3.57 9.18
C ILE A 68 1.84 -2.15 9.76
N LEU A 69 0.66 -1.54 9.80
CA LEU A 69 0.49 -0.14 10.19
C LEU A 69 0.87 0.15 11.65
N ASP A 70 0.78 -0.83 12.54
CA ASP A 70 1.21 -0.68 13.93
C ASP A 70 2.73 -0.66 14.08
N ASN A 71 3.47 -1.27 13.15
CA ASN A 71 4.90 -1.55 13.34
C ASN A 71 5.84 -0.93 12.30
N ILE A 72 5.39 -0.62 11.08
CA ILE A 72 6.26 0.02 10.08
C ILE A 72 6.85 1.32 10.61
N GLU A 73 8.08 1.62 10.23
CA GLU A 73 8.72 2.88 10.57
C GLU A 73 7.93 4.06 9.96
N ILE A 74 7.82 5.14 10.72
CA ILE A 74 7.20 6.40 10.31
C ILE A 74 8.21 7.52 10.52
N ALA A 75 8.15 8.53 9.66
CA ALA A 75 9.05 9.69 9.74
C ALA A 75 8.31 10.97 9.35
N ILE A 76 8.68 12.06 10.01
CA ILE A 76 8.33 13.44 9.65
C ILE A 76 9.66 14.14 9.40
N HIS A 77 9.88 14.66 8.20
CA HIS A 77 11.07 15.40 7.83
C HIS A 77 10.85 16.90 8.06
N ASP A 78 11.93 17.66 8.28
CA ASP A 78 11.87 19.10 8.63
C ASP A 78 11.09 19.96 7.62
N TYR A 79 11.00 19.49 6.36
CA TYR A 79 10.29 20.19 5.30
C TYR A 79 8.82 19.78 5.13
N ASP A 80 8.33 18.84 5.93
CA ASP A 80 6.96 18.35 5.82
C ASP A 80 5.92 19.35 6.32
N VAL A 81 4.92 19.58 5.48
CA VAL A 81 3.70 20.31 5.86
C VAL A 81 2.56 19.33 6.17
N ILE A 82 2.59 18.15 5.55
CA ILE A 82 1.60 17.08 5.74
C ILE A 82 2.38 15.85 6.17
N ALA A 83 2.08 15.34 7.37
CA ALA A 83 2.65 14.11 7.87
C ALA A 83 2.01 12.89 7.18
N GLY A 84 2.80 11.84 6.97
CA GLY A 84 2.36 10.60 6.35
C GLY A 84 3.08 10.32 5.04
N ARG A 85 3.88 9.25 5.02
CA ARG A 85 4.47 8.68 3.80
C ARG A 85 4.30 7.16 3.74
N PRO A 86 4.32 6.55 2.55
CA PRO A 86 4.34 5.10 2.41
C PRO A 86 5.61 4.42 2.96
N THR A 87 6.73 5.16 3.00
CA THR A 87 8.02 4.72 3.55
C THR A 87 8.65 5.88 4.33
N PRO A 88 9.56 5.64 5.30
CA PRO A 88 10.16 6.72 6.09
C PRO A 88 11.14 7.59 5.26
N GLY A 89 11.59 7.11 4.11
CA GLY A 89 12.48 7.87 3.21
C GLY A 89 11.76 8.92 2.37
N VAL A 90 12.54 9.81 1.76
CA VAL A 90 12.04 10.83 0.82
C VAL A 90 11.57 10.19 -0.48
N ILE A 91 12.39 9.27 -1.00
CA ILE A 91 12.10 8.39 -2.11
C ILE A 91 12.25 6.96 -1.58
N GLY A 92 11.22 6.15 -1.78
CA GLY A 92 11.23 4.77 -1.33
C GLY A 92 9.98 4.04 -1.76
N THR A 93 10.12 2.73 -1.88
CA THR A 93 9.00 1.83 -2.17
C THR A 93 9.00 0.64 -1.22
N CYS A 94 7.84 0.03 -1.05
CA CYS A 94 7.67 -1.26 -0.40
C CYS A 94 6.99 -2.22 -1.38
N THR A 95 7.02 -3.51 -1.08
CA THR A 95 6.48 -4.56 -1.97
C THR A 95 5.13 -5.06 -1.48
N SER A 96 4.40 -5.75 -2.35
CA SER A 96 3.13 -6.39 -1.99
C SER A 96 3.09 -7.82 -2.50
N ILE A 97 4.03 -8.63 -2.01
CA ILE A 97 4.24 -10.02 -2.45
C ILE A 97 3.02 -10.89 -2.08
N ASP A 98 2.37 -10.58 -0.97
CA ASP A 98 1.11 -11.21 -0.53
C ASP A 98 -0.08 -11.00 -1.47
N VAL A 99 0.06 -10.09 -2.44
CA VAL A 99 -0.94 -9.76 -3.45
C VAL A 99 -0.46 -10.17 -4.83
N CYS A 100 0.70 -9.65 -5.26
CA CYS A 100 1.22 -9.75 -6.61
C CYS A 100 2.13 -10.95 -6.85
N GLY A 101 2.50 -11.70 -5.80
CA GLY A 101 3.41 -12.83 -5.91
C GLY A 101 4.86 -12.42 -6.12
N ASP A 102 5.62 -13.32 -6.71
CA ASP A 102 7.04 -13.16 -6.97
C ASP A 102 7.27 -12.42 -8.29
N TYR A 103 7.24 -11.08 -8.24
CA TYR A 103 7.31 -10.20 -9.43
C TYR A 103 8.63 -9.44 -9.56
N ILE A 104 9.58 -9.63 -8.63
CA ILE A 104 10.83 -8.87 -8.57
C ILE A 104 11.93 -9.72 -9.22
N PRO A 105 12.45 -9.36 -10.42
CA PRO A 105 13.33 -10.24 -11.19
C PRO A 105 14.58 -10.70 -10.44
N ASP A 106 15.28 -9.76 -9.80
CA ASP A 106 16.59 -10.01 -9.17
C ASP A 106 16.49 -10.45 -7.70
N ILE A 107 15.28 -10.68 -7.16
CA ILE A 107 15.10 -11.00 -5.74
C ILE A 107 15.85 -12.27 -5.32
N TRP A 108 16.05 -13.23 -6.23
CA TRP A 108 16.75 -14.49 -5.97
C TRP A 108 18.26 -14.42 -6.23
N GLU A 109 18.75 -13.29 -6.70
CA GLU A 109 20.15 -13.08 -7.02
C GLU A 109 20.89 -12.33 -5.90
N ASP A 110 22.15 -12.69 -5.66
CA ASP A 110 22.93 -12.14 -4.54
C ASP A 110 23.79 -10.94 -4.99
N LYS A 111 23.18 -10.01 -5.73
CA LYS A 111 23.88 -8.85 -6.35
C LYS A 111 24.02 -7.63 -5.43
N GLY A 112 23.25 -7.54 -4.34
CA GLY A 112 23.25 -6.40 -3.41
C GLY A 112 22.47 -5.17 -3.90
N GLU A 113 21.96 -5.21 -5.12
CA GLU A 113 21.10 -4.20 -5.73
C GLU A 113 19.96 -4.91 -6.45
N ILE A 114 18.77 -4.29 -6.48
CA ILE A 114 17.62 -4.77 -7.24
C ILE A 114 17.23 -3.71 -8.26
N ASN A 115 17.10 -4.13 -9.53
CA ASN A 115 16.50 -3.29 -10.54
C ASN A 115 14.99 -3.13 -10.27
N LEU A 116 14.57 -1.95 -9.83
CA LEU A 116 13.15 -1.65 -9.56
C LEU A 116 12.42 -1.24 -10.84
N THR A 117 13.08 -0.46 -11.70
CA THR A 117 12.54 0.02 -12.97
C THR A 117 13.66 0.15 -14.00
N MET A 118 13.31 0.46 -15.26
CA MET A 118 14.28 0.69 -16.34
C MET A 118 15.39 1.71 -16.01
N ASN A 119 15.16 2.64 -15.07
CA ASN A 119 16.11 3.70 -14.73
C ASN A 119 16.37 3.83 -13.22
N ALA A 120 16.04 2.80 -12.43
CA ALA A 120 16.20 2.86 -10.98
C ALA A 120 16.63 1.51 -10.40
N ASP A 121 17.83 1.48 -9.85
CA ASP A 121 18.33 0.42 -8.99
C ASP A 121 18.22 0.88 -7.54
N ALA A 122 17.67 0.02 -6.68
CA ALA A 122 17.61 0.28 -5.25
C ALA A 122 18.56 -0.63 -4.49
N GLY A 123 19.29 -0.02 -3.55
CA GLY A 123 20.08 -0.77 -2.59
C GLY A 123 19.17 -1.56 -1.64
N ILE A 124 19.52 -2.82 -1.43
CA ILE A 124 18.91 -3.68 -0.42
C ILE A 124 20.01 -4.54 0.22
N ASP A 125 20.01 -4.61 1.54
CA ASP A 125 20.95 -5.45 2.25
C ASP A 125 20.53 -6.92 2.23
N ARG A 126 21.42 -7.79 2.72
CA ARG A 126 21.18 -9.25 2.74
C ARG A 126 19.96 -9.61 3.60
N GLU A 127 19.75 -8.91 4.69
CA GLU A 127 18.64 -9.15 5.61
C GLU A 127 17.30 -8.79 4.95
N GLY A 128 17.20 -7.59 4.38
CA GLY A 128 16.04 -7.15 3.63
C GLY A 128 15.72 -8.09 2.48
N LEU A 129 16.73 -8.54 1.73
CA LEU A 129 16.54 -9.50 0.64
C LEU A 129 15.94 -10.83 1.12
N GLU A 130 16.41 -11.35 2.25
CA GLU A 130 15.87 -12.59 2.81
C GLU A 130 14.44 -12.43 3.34
N ILE A 131 14.09 -11.26 3.90
CA ILE A 131 12.70 -10.93 4.29
C ILE A 131 11.78 -11.01 3.06
N LEU A 132 12.18 -10.40 1.94
CA LEU A 132 11.39 -10.45 0.71
C LEU A 132 11.26 -11.88 0.17
N ARG A 133 12.37 -12.65 0.16
CA ARG A 133 12.39 -14.06 -0.27
C ARG A 133 11.50 -14.91 0.63
N GLU A 134 11.51 -14.70 1.93
CA GLU A 134 10.64 -15.42 2.86
C GLU A 134 9.16 -15.17 2.54
N SER A 135 8.78 -13.93 2.26
CA SER A 135 7.42 -13.61 1.81
C SER A 135 7.09 -14.32 0.49
N ALA A 136 8.01 -14.29 -0.49
CA ALA A 136 7.82 -14.98 -1.77
C ALA A 136 7.65 -16.49 -1.59
N ARG A 137 8.44 -17.14 -0.73
CA ARG A 137 8.27 -18.58 -0.40
C ARG A 137 6.95 -18.83 0.31
N LEU A 138 6.57 -17.97 1.25
CA LEU A 138 5.34 -18.14 2.01
C LEU A 138 4.14 -18.05 1.08
N PHE A 139 4.07 -17.04 0.20
CA PHE A 139 2.93 -16.73 -0.67
C PHE A 139 2.94 -17.46 -2.02
N GLY A 140 4.06 -18.09 -2.38
CA GLY A 140 4.21 -18.87 -3.59
C GLY A 140 3.10 -19.91 -3.77
N GLY A 141 2.57 -19.97 -4.98
CA GLY A 141 1.52 -20.88 -5.38
C GLY A 141 0.13 -20.56 -4.87
N LYS A 142 -0.09 -19.44 -4.16
CA LYS A 142 -1.39 -19.00 -3.60
C LYS A 142 -1.74 -17.53 -3.85
N THR A 143 -0.93 -16.79 -4.60
CA THR A 143 -1.20 -15.37 -4.89
C THR A 143 -2.29 -15.19 -5.94
N ALA A 144 -2.88 -13.99 -6.02
CA ALA A 144 -3.95 -13.71 -6.97
C ALA A 144 -3.54 -13.92 -8.44
N PRO A 145 -2.34 -13.48 -8.90
CA PRO A 145 -1.85 -13.77 -10.24
C PRO A 145 -1.73 -15.28 -10.50
N GLU A 146 -1.13 -16.03 -9.58
CA GLU A 146 -0.93 -17.47 -9.74
C GLU A 146 -2.25 -18.24 -9.74
N MET A 147 -3.21 -17.87 -8.88
CA MET A 147 -4.55 -18.47 -8.87
C MET A 147 -5.30 -18.17 -10.16
N THR A 148 -5.18 -16.95 -10.67
CA THR A 148 -5.79 -16.56 -11.95
C THR A 148 -5.16 -17.32 -13.11
N THR A 149 -3.84 -17.46 -13.15
CA THR A 149 -3.13 -18.26 -14.15
C THR A 149 -3.56 -19.73 -14.10
N LYS A 150 -3.71 -20.32 -12.90
CA LYS A 150 -4.23 -21.70 -12.74
C LYS A 150 -5.66 -21.82 -13.27
N ALA A 151 -6.54 -20.87 -12.95
CA ALA A 151 -7.92 -20.85 -13.42
C ALA A 151 -8.01 -20.71 -14.95
N TRP A 152 -7.19 -19.83 -15.52
CA TRP A 152 -7.10 -19.65 -16.97
C TRP A 152 -6.56 -20.88 -17.69
N ALA A 153 -5.52 -21.52 -17.14
CA ALA A 153 -4.99 -22.75 -17.71
C ALA A 153 -6.01 -23.89 -17.71
N ALA A 154 -6.84 -23.98 -16.67
CA ALA A 154 -7.91 -24.97 -16.58
C ALA A 154 -9.00 -24.81 -17.65
N VAL A 155 -9.22 -23.58 -18.16
CA VAL A 155 -10.25 -23.28 -19.17
C VAL A 155 -9.68 -23.18 -20.58
N TYR A 156 -8.50 -22.58 -20.73
CA TYR A 156 -7.92 -22.18 -22.02
C TYR A 156 -6.59 -22.86 -22.35
N GLY A 157 -6.06 -23.73 -21.47
CA GLY A 157 -4.74 -24.35 -21.66
C GLY A 157 -3.60 -23.32 -21.63
N THR A 158 -2.65 -23.41 -22.57
CA THR A 158 -1.48 -22.51 -22.62
C THR A 158 -1.77 -21.16 -23.26
N TRP A 159 -2.91 -21.01 -23.94
CA TRP A 159 -3.24 -19.82 -24.73
C TRP A 159 -3.09 -18.48 -23.98
N PRO A 160 -3.51 -18.35 -22.70
CA PRO A 160 -3.32 -17.11 -21.95
C PRO A 160 -1.85 -16.72 -21.77
N LYS A 161 -0.95 -17.70 -21.61
CA LYS A 161 0.50 -17.45 -21.55
C LYS A 161 1.01 -16.97 -22.91
N ASP A 162 0.57 -17.62 -23.99
CA ASP A 162 0.98 -17.27 -25.36
C ASP A 162 0.56 -15.83 -25.71
N VAL A 163 -0.63 -15.39 -25.29
CA VAL A 163 -1.14 -14.01 -25.46
C VAL A 163 -0.28 -12.99 -24.69
N THR A 164 0.13 -13.33 -23.47
CA THR A 164 1.04 -12.49 -22.67
C THR A 164 2.45 -12.45 -23.25
N ASP A 165 3.00 -13.59 -23.69
CA ASP A 165 4.32 -13.67 -24.33
C ASP A 165 4.35 -12.90 -25.66
N ALA A 166 3.27 -12.97 -26.44
CA ALA A 166 3.07 -12.19 -27.66
C ALA A 166 2.79 -10.70 -27.41
N LYS A 167 2.78 -10.24 -26.15
CA LYS A 167 2.53 -8.85 -25.74
C LYS A 167 1.17 -8.29 -26.20
N ILE A 168 0.19 -9.16 -26.43
CA ILE A 168 -1.18 -8.76 -26.79
C ILE A 168 -1.95 -8.32 -25.53
N LYS A 169 -1.61 -8.88 -24.36
CA LYS A 169 -2.13 -8.47 -23.05
C LYS A 169 -1.05 -7.78 -22.24
N ASP A 170 -1.23 -6.49 -21.98
CA ASP A 170 -0.41 -5.64 -21.13
C ASP A 170 -1.34 -4.72 -20.30
N PRO A 171 -1.17 -4.60 -18.97
CA PRO A 171 -0.16 -5.25 -18.14
C PRO A 171 -0.45 -6.73 -17.83
N THR A 172 0.59 -7.43 -17.40
CA THR A 172 0.52 -8.80 -16.87
C THR A 172 -0.21 -8.83 -15.52
N LEU A 173 -0.63 -10.02 -15.05
CA LEU A 173 -1.47 -10.13 -13.84
C LEU A 173 -0.74 -9.74 -12.55
N ASP A 174 0.56 -10.01 -12.51
CA ASP A 174 1.51 -9.68 -11.46
C ASP A 174 1.79 -8.17 -11.36
N ALA A 175 1.31 -7.35 -12.29
CA ALA A 175 1.27 -5.89 -12.14
C ALA A 175 0.27 -5.41 -11.06
N GLY A 176 -0.51 -6.33 -10.47
CA GLY A 176 -1.37 -6.03 -9.33
C GLY A 176 -2.65 -5.27 -9.67
N ILE A 177 -3.02 -5.18 -10.96
CA ILE A 177 -4.23 -4.48 -11.40
C ILE A 177 -5.43 -5.44 -11.33
N PHE A 178 -5.95 -5.64 -10.12
CA PHE A 178 -7.18 -6.38 -9.88
C PHE A 178 -8.39 -5.43 -9.91
N GLY A 179 -9.59 -5.98 -10.14
CA GLY A 179 -10.82 -5.18 -10.01
C GLY A 179 -10.87 -4.49 -8.63
N GLN A 180 -11.25 -3.21 -8.59
CA GLN A 180 -11.29 -2.35 -7.40
C GLN A 180 -9.93 -1.86 -6.84
N THR A 181 -8.78 -2.12 -7.48
CA THR A 181 -7.51 -1.47 -7.06
C THR A 181 -7.47 0.02 -7.41
N THR A 182 -8.22 0.43 -8.44
CA THR A 182 -8.48 1.84 -8.76
C THR A 182 -9.93 2.18 -8.45
N SER A 183 -10.18 2.72 -7.26
CA SER A 183 -11.52 3.11 -6.82
C SER A 183 -11.54 4.53 -6.29
N VAL A 184 -12.68 5.22 -6.50
CA VAL A 184 -12.92 6.52 -5.86
C VAL A 184 -13.42 6.26 -4.44
N LEU A 185 -12.63 6.69 -3.46
CA LEU A 185 -13.02 6.58 -2.05
C LEU A 185 -14.16 7.54 -1.72
N MET A 186 -14.88 7.27 -0.64
CA MET A 186 -15.96 8.12 -0.13
C MET A 186 -15.41 9.38 0.58
N TRP A 187 -14.58 10.17 -0.12
CA TRP A 187 -13.88 11.33 0.42
C TRP A 187 -14.79 12.31 1.14
N GLY A 188 -15.96 12.61 0.58
CA GLY A 188 -16.94 13.50 1.21
C GLY A 188 -17.37 13.02 2.60
N LYS A 189 -17.53 11.71 2.80
CA LYS A 189 -17.86 11.13 4.11
C LYS A 189 -16.64 11.05 5.03
N ILE A 190 -15.48 10.66 4.51
CA ILE A 190 -14.24 10.58 5.29
C ILE A 190 -13.87 11.96 5.85
N LEU A 191 -13.91 13.01 5.03
CA LEU A 191 -13.57 14.37 5.44
C LEU A 191 -14.62 15.01 6.37
N SER A 192 -15.91 14.68 6.20
CA SER A 192 -16.98 15.27 7.03
C SER A 192 -17.27 14.51 8.33
N LYS A 193 -17.09 13.19 8.36
CA LYS A 193 -17.47 12.31 9.49
C LYS A 193 -16.33 11.48 10.06
N GLY A 194 -15.17 11.46 9.40
CA GLY A 194 -14.01 10.66 9.81
C GLY A 194 -14.19 9.15 9.59
N LEU A 195 -13.08 8.41 9.71
CA LEU A 195 -13.08 6.94 9.63
C LEU A 195 -13.86 6.28 10.78
N GLY A 196 -13.98 6.95 11.93
CA GLY A 196 -14.79 6.48 13.05
C GLY A 196 -16.27 6.28 12.72
N SER A 197 -16.79 6.99 11.71
CA SER A 197 -18.17 6.80 11.24
C SER A 197 -18.39 5.40 10.64
N PHE A 198 -17.42 4.89 9.89
CA PHE A 198 -17.48 3.54 9.31
C PHE A 198 -17.38 2.46 10.39
N ILE A 199 -16.55 2.68 11.42
CA ILE A 199 -16.47 1.78 12.59
C ILE A 199 -17.83 1.72 13.30
N LYS A 200 -18.48 2.88 13.52
CA LYS A 200 -19.80 2.93 14.16
C LYS A 200 -20.86 2.17 13.36
N GLU A 201 -20.89 2.35 12.05
CA GLU A 201 -21.82 1.64 11.15
C GLU A 201 -21.56 0.14 11.15
N ALA A 202 -20.29 -0.29 11.00
CA ALA A 202 -19.93 -1.70 11.04
C ALA A 202 -20.31 -2.35 12.37
N ARG A 203 -20.11 -1.67 13.51
CA ARG A 203 -20.55 -2.18 14.83
C ARG A 203 -22.06 -2.29 14.93
N ALA A 204 -22.82 -1.34 14.39
CA ALA A 204 -24.28 -1.41 14.36
C ALA A 204 -24.76 -2.61 13.52
N HIS A 205 -24.11 -2.88 12.39
CA HIS A 205 -24.41 -4.06 11.58
C HIS A 205 -24.06 -5.38 12.29
N ILE A 206 -22.96 -5.43 13.05
CA ILE A 206 -22.61 -6.59 13.88
C ILE A 206 -23.70 -6.84 14.94
N SER A 207 -24.17 -5.79 15.62
CA SER A 207 -25.27 -5.93 16.59
C SER A 207 -26.54 -6.45 15.93
N ALA A 208 -26.96 -5.86 14.81
CA ALA A 208 -28.14 -6.29 14.07
C ALA A 208 -28.03 -7.75 13.60
N PHE A 209 -26.86 -8.16 13.10
CA PHE A 209 -26.60 -9.54 12.68
C PHE A 209 -26.88 -10.55 13.81
N VAL A 210 -26.46 -10.22 15.04
CA VAL A 210 -26.67 -11.06 16.23
C VAL A 210 -28.15 -11.08 16.62
N ASP A 211 -28.80 -9.92 16.64
CA ASP A 211 -30.21 -9.78 17.02
C ASP A 211 -31.14 -10.53 16.06
N GLU A 212 -30.85 -10.43 14.76
CA GLU A 212 -31.62 -11.07 13.68
C GLU A 212 -31.26 -12.55 13.46
N ARG A 213 -30.15 -13.02 14.06
CA ARG A 213 -29.60 -14.38 13.86
C ARG A 213 -29.38 -14.69 12.37
N ASP A 214 -28.83 -13.72 11.65
CA ASP A 214 -28.56 -13.87 10.21
C ASP A 214 -27.60 -15.05 9.97
N PRO A 215 -27.92 -15.99 9.07
CA PRO A 215 -27.08 -17.16 8.81
C PRO A 215 -25.84 -16.86 7.95
N ASP A 216 -25.75 -15.71 7.28
CA ASP A 216 -24.63 -15.36 6.40
C ASP A 216 -23.43 -14.77 7.17
N VAL A 217 -22.64 -15.67 7.76
CA VAL A 217 -21.45 -15.33 8.55
C VAL A 217 -20.42 -14.49 7.76
N SER A 218 -20.44 -14.55 6.43
CA SER A 218 -19.54 -13.74 5.57
C SER A 218 -19.70 -12.24 5.82
N LYS A 219 -20.93 -11.79 6.10
CA LYS A 219 -21.21 -10.39 6.43
C LYS A 219 -20.60 -10.00 7.78
N LEU A 220 -20.69 -10.90 8.77
CA LEU A 220 -20.09 -10.70 10.08
C LEU A 220 -18.57 -10.51 9.96
N TYR A 221 -17.88 -11.38 9.21
CA TYR A 221 -16.45 -11.25 8.98
C TYR A 221 -16.10 -9.96 8.24
N PHE A 222 -16.91 -9.54 7.26
CA PHE A 222 -16.72 -8.28 6.56
C PHE A 222 -16.76 -7.09 7.53
N TRP A 223 -17.81 -6.97 8.36
CA TRP A 223 -17.92 -5.83 9.29
C TRP A 223 -16.86 -5.86 10.38
N GLN A 224 -16.49 -7.04 10.89
CA GLN A 224 -15.37 -7.19 11.83
C GLN A 224 -14.05 -6.73 11.19
N SER A 225 -13.80 -7.14 9.95
CA SER A 225 -12.63 -6.71 9.17
C SER A 225 -12.63 -5.20 8.95
N ALA A 226 -13.77 -4.59 8.64
CA ALA A 226 -13.90 -3.14 8.49
C ALA A 226 -13.57 -2.39 9.78
N VAL A 227 -14.03 -2.88 10.94
CA VAL A 227 -13.69 -2.32 12.26
C VAL A 227 -12.18 -2.38 12.51
N ILE A 228 -11.55 -3.53 12.25
CA ILE A 228 -10.10 -3.73 12.44
C ILE A 228 -9.31 -2.77 11.53
N THR A 229 -9.61 -2.75 10.23
CA THR A 229 -8.88 -1.95 9.24
C THR A 229 -9.02 -0.45 9.49
N CYS A 230 -10.25 0.05 9.71
CA CYS A 230 -10.45 1.47 10.01
C CYS A 230 -9.77 1.87 11.33
N GLY A 231 -9.81 0.99 12.33
CA GLY A 231 -9.11 1.21 13.60
C GLY A 231 -7.59 1.26 13.43
N ALA A 232 -7.02 0.37 12.62
CA ALA A 232 -5.59 0.37 12.30
C ALA A 232 -5.15 1.68 11.63
N VAL A 233 -5.92 2.19 10.68
CA VAL A 233 -5.61 3.47 10.01
C VAL A 233 -5.67 4.65 10.99
N ILE A 234 -6.67 4.67 11.88
CA ILE A 234 -6.77 5.70 12.93
C ILE A 234 -5.57 5.63 13.88
N ASN A 235 -5.20 4.43 14.33
CA ASN A 235 -4.04 4.24 15.20
C ASN A 235 -2.73 4.65 14.53
N HIS A 236 -2.58 4.36 13.24
CA HIS A 236 -1.43 4.80 12.46
C HIS A 236 -1.32 6.33 12.39
N ALA A 237 -2.44 7.03 12.21
CA ALA A 237 -2.47 8.49 12.28
C ALA A 237 -2.09 9.01 13.68
N HIS A 238 -2.53 8.33 14.75
CA HIS A 238 -2.11 8.67 16.11
C HIS A 238 -0.61 8.44 16.36
N ARG A 239 0.02 7.46 15.69
CA ARG A 239 1.49 7.29 15.75
C ARG A 239 2.21 8.51 15.18
N TYR A 240 1.72 9.07 14.07
CA TYR A 240 2.27 10.32 13.52
C TYR A 240 2.01 11.52 14.43
N ALA A 241 0.84 11.60 15.08
CA ALA A 241 0.56 12.66 16.05
C ALA A 241 1.54 12.61 17.24
N ALA A 242 1.76 11.42 17.81
CA ALA A 242 2.72 11.23 18.89
C ALA A 242 4.16 11.59 18.47
N LEU A 243 4.58 11.19 17.26
CA LEU A 243 5.89 11.55 16.72
C LEU A 243 6.04 13.07 16.57
N ALA A 244 5.01 13.75 16.07
CA ALA A 244 5.03 15.21 15.95
C ALA A 244 5.13 15.92 17.31
N GLU A 245 4.43 15.43 18.34
CA GLU A 245 4.51 15.94 19.71
C GLU A 245 5.89 15.71 20.33
N GLU A 246 6.50 14.54 20.10
CA GLU A 246 7.86 14.22 20.55
C GLU A 246 8.88 15.16 19.90
N MET A 247 8.82 15.33 18.58
CA MET A 247 9.71 16.22 17.84
C MET A 247 9.57 17.68 18.29
N ALA A 248 8.33 18.15 18.51
CA ALA A 248 8.07 19.51 18.98
C ALA A 248 8.56 19.75 20.42
N SER A 249 8.58 18.72 21.27
CA SER A 249 9.10 18.82 22.64
C SER A 249 10.63 18.87 22.70
N ASN A 250 11.30 18.38 21.64
CA ASN A 250 12.75 18.32 21.52
C ASN A 250 13.35 19.43 20.62
N ALA A 251 12.52 20.31 20.08
CA ALA A 251 12.91 21.44 19.23
C ALA A 251 13.19 22.71 20.05
#